data_AF-A0A1Y1WQ08-F1
#
_entry.id   AF-A0A1Y1WQ08-F1
#
_cell.length_a   1.000
_cell.length_b   1.000
_cell.length_c   1.000
_cell.angle_alpha   90.00
_cell.angle_beta   90.00
_cell.angle_gamma   90.00
#
_symmetry.space_group_name_H-M   'P 1'
#
loop_
_entity.id
_entity.type
_entity.pdbx_description
1 polymer ?
#
loop_
_entity_poly.entity_id
_entity_poly.type
_entity_poly.pdbx_seq_one_letter_code
_entity_poly.pdbx_strand_id
1 'polypeptide(L)'
;MNPIVIFIIVFILESVSFFGYSKVASILSLFYCKIFESELFNKIAEHKKEVIHLKKKLNDISCQDEFAKWVKVNRRLTAATAKYEEASSKGSSVQSSTTLMINLVLKVLLVVVRMGLILIFRKQPLFYANNEWLGVFSYFMTKNGAVHIIVWMLICSNISKRILTAIKKK
;
A
#
# COMPACT_ATOMS: atom_id res chain seq x y z
N MET A 1 -29.89 16.51 -2.25
CA MET A 1 -28.41 16.59 -2.33
C MET A 1 -27.98 16.00 -3.66
N ASN A 2 -27.01 16.61 -4.35
CA ASN A 2 -26.66 16.20 -5.71
C ASN A 2 -25.98 14.82 -5.71
N PRO A 3 -26.56 13.82 -6.40
CA PRO A 3 -26.01 12.46 -6.47
C PRO A 3 -24.61 12.40 -7.10
N ILE A 4 -24.25 13.45 -7.85
CA ILE A 4 -22.92 13.72 -8.39
C ILE A 4 -21.87 13.84 -7.26
N VAL A 5 -22.20 14.46 -6.13
CA VAL A 5 -21.25 14.61 -5.00
C VAL A 5 -20.89 13.25 -4.41
N ILE A 6 -21.88 12.38 -4.24
CA ILE A 6 -21.65 11.00 -3.77
C ILE A 6 -20.81 10.24 -4.78
N PHE A 7 -21.09 10.40 -6.08
CA PHE A 7 -20.27 9.79 -7.12
C PHE A 7 -18.81 10.26 -7.06
N ILE A 8 -18.55 11.56 -6.91
CA ILE A 8 -17.18 12.10 -6.80
C ILE A 8 -16.46 11.52 -5.58
N ILE A 9 -17.12 11.47 -4.42
CA ILE A 9 -16.52 10.91 -3.20
C ILE A 9 -16.20 9.41 -3.41
N VAL A 10 -17.16 8.62 -3.92
CA VAL A 10 -16.94 7.20 -4.20
C VAL A 10 -15.84 6.99 -5.24
N PHE A 11 -15.77 7.85 -6.26
CA PHE A 11 -14.72 7.82 -7.28
C PHE A 11 -13.33 8.06 -6.68
N ILE A 12 -13.20 9.00 -5.74
CA ILE A 12 -11.94 9.25 -5.01
C ILE A 12 -11.56 8.01 -4.17
N LEU A 13 -12.51 7.43 -3.43
CA LEU A 13 -12.27 6.23 -2.62
C LEU A 13 -11.83 5.02 -3.47
N GLU A 14 -12.46 4.82 -4.63
CA GLU A 14 -12.09 3.76 -5.56
C GLU A 14 -10.76 4.04 -6.27
N SER A 15 -10.42 5.30 -6.54
CA SER A 15 -9.12 5.69 -7.09
C SER A 15 -7.99 5.27 -6.14
N VAL A 16 -8.12 5.57 -4.84
CA VAL A 16 -7.15 5.13 -3.82
C VAL A 16 -7.05 3.59 -3.77
N SER A 17 -8.19 2.91 -3.86
CA SER A 17 -8.26 1.44 -3.89
C SER A 17 -7.58 0.85 -5.14
N PHE A 18 -7.68 1.54 -6.28
CA PHE A 18 -7.16 1.12 -7.58
C PHE A 18 -5.64 1.25 -7.71
N PHE A 19 -5.04 2.32 -7.16
CA PHE A 19 -3.58 2.44 -7.09
C PHE A 19 -2.94 1.30 -6.27
N GLY A 20 -3.75 0.61 -5.46
CA GLY A 20 -3.40 -0.60 -4.75
C GLY A 20 -2.87 -0.28 -3.36
N TYR A 21 -3.59 -0.77 -2.35
CA TYR A 21 -3.24 -0.55 -0.93
C TYR A 21 -1.80 -0.91 -0.62
N SER A 22 -1.30 -1.99 -1.23
CA SER A 22 0.07 -2.46 -1.05
C SER A 22 1.10 -1.44 -1.54
N LYS A 23 0.88 -0.78 -2.68
CA LYS A 23 1.83 0.20 -3.22
C LYS A 23 1.89 1.46 -2.36
N VAL A 24 0.73 1.98 -1.98
CA VAL A 24 0.62 3.15 -1.11
C VAL A 24 1.24 2.84 0.26
N ALA A 25 0.93 1.68 0.83
CA ALA A 25 1.47 1.25 2.10
C ALA A 25 2.99 1.05 2.06
N SER A 26 3.55 0.49 0.98
CA SER A 26 5.00 0.32 0.83
C SER A 26 5.75 1.65 0.71
N ILE A 27 5.16 2.63 0.01
CA ILE A 27 5.77 3.97 -0.08
C ILE A 27 5.70 4.64 1.29
N LEU A 28 4.54 4.59 1.94
CA LEU A 28 4.34 5.22 3.25
C LEU A 28 5.20 4.55 4.33
N SER A 29 5.39 3.23 4.27
CA SER A 29 6.26 2.50 5.18
C SER A 29 7.73 2.86 4.97
N LEU A 30 8.19 3.09 3.73
CA LEU A 30 9.53 3.62 3.47
C LEU A 30 9.75 4.99 4.12
N PHE A 31 8.78 5.90 4.00
CA PHE A 31 8.85 7.20 4.66
C PHE A 31 8.82 7.08 6.19
N TYR A 32 7.93 6.24 6.71
CA TYR A 32 7.81 5.99 8.15
C TYR A 32 9.10 5.42 8.74
N CYS A 33 9.63 4.34 8.14
CA CYS A 33 10.88 3.70 8.54
C CYS A 33 12.08 4.65 8.42
N LYS A 34 12.13 5.52 7.39
CA LYS A 34 13.21 6.50 7.25
C LYS A 34 13.18 7.58 8.35
N ILE A 35 12.00 7.97 8.82
CA ILE A 35 11.84 8.99 9.86
C ILE A 35 12.06 8.38 11.24
N PHE A 36 11.37 7.29 11.56
CA PHE A 36 11.35 6.70 12.91
C PHE A 36 12.48 5.72 13.19
N GLU A 37 12.96 5.00 12.16
CA GLU A 37 13.99 3.96 12.30
C GLU A 37 15.29 4.33 11.60
N SER A 38 15.55 5.64 11.49
CA SER A 38 16.73 6.18 10.82
C SER A 38 18.03 5.52 11.31
N GLU A 39 18.17 5.22 12.59
CA GLU A 39 19.34 4.54 13.15
C GLU A 39 19.55 3.12 12.61
N LEU A 40 18.49 2.32 12.48
CA LEU A 40 18.57 0.95 11.98
C LEU A 40 18.98 0.95 10.50
N PHE A 41 18.37 1.81 9.70
CA PHE A 41 18.70 1.94 8.27
C PHE A 41 20.09 2.55 8.06
N ASN A 42 20.53 3.45 8.94
CA ASN A 42 21.89 4.00 8.93
C ASN A 42 22.93 2.91 9.23
N LYS A 43 22.69 2.05 10.22
CA LYS A 43 23.56 0.90 10.53
C LYS A 43 23.64 -0.10 9.37
N ILE A 44 22.50 -0.40 8.72
CA ILE A 44 22.49 -1.24 7.51
C ILE A 44 23.34 -0.60 6.40
N ALA A 45 23.20 0.71 6.18
CA ALA A 45 23.97 1.44 5.19
C ALA A 45 25.48 1.45 5.52
N GLU A 46 25.84 1.57 6.79
CA GLU A 46 27.22 1.50 7.27
C GLU A 46 27.85 0.12 7.05
N HIS A 47 27.17 -0.96 7.48
CA HIS A 47 27.63 -2.33 7.23
C HIS A 47 27.74 -2.63 5.73
N LYS A 48 26.82 -2.11 4.90
CA LYS A 48 26.92 -2.23 3.45
C LYS A 48 28.17 -1.55 2.90
N LYS A 49 28.50 -0.35 3.39
CA LYS A 49 29.74 0.35 3.00
C LYS A 49 30.98 -0.44 3.41
N GLU A 50 31.00 -1.00 4.62
CA GLU A 50 32.10 -1.84 5.11
C GLU A 50 32.31 -3.07 4.23
N VAL A 51 31.24 -3.80 3.87
CA VAL A 51 31.30 -4.96 2.96
C VAL A 51 31.84 -4.56 1.59
N ILE A 52 31.36 -3.46 1.01
CA ILE A 52 31.85 -2.96 -0.29
C ILE A 52 33.34 -2.59 -0.21
N HIS A 53 33.77 -1.95 0.89
CA HIS A 53 35.15 -1.58 1.11
C HIS A 53 36.07 -2.81 1.24
N LEU A 54 35.68 -3.80 2.04
CA LEU A 54 36.43 -5.06 2.18
C LEU A 54 36.48 -5.85 0.88
N LYS A 55 35.39 -5.83 0.09
CA LYS A 55 35.34 -6.48 -1.23
C LYS A 55 36.31 -5.83 -2.21
N LYS A 56 36.38 -4.50 -2.22
CA LYS A 56 37.36 -3.77 -3.00
C LYS A 56 38.78 -4.14 -2.59
N LYS A 57 39.08 -4.11 -1.28
CA LYS A 57 40.40 -4.46 -0.74
C LYS A 57 40.81 -5.90 -1.04
N LEU A 58 39.87 -6.84 -1.05
CA LEU A 58 40.16 -8.24 -1.40
C LEU A 58 40.53 -8.37 -2.88
N ASN A 59 39.90 -7.58 -3.75
CA ASN A 59 40.17 -7.58 -5.19
C ASN A 59 41.53 -6.99 -5.55
N ASP A 60 42.07 -6.12 -4.68
CA ASP A 60 43.40 -5.54 -4.84
C ASP A 60 44.54 -6.49 -4.42
N ILE A 61 44.23 -7.63 -3.77
CA ILE A 61 45.21 -8.59 -3.23
C ILE A 61 45.31 -9.81 -4.16
N SER A 62 46.52 -10.13 -4.63
CA SER A 62 46.79 -11.37 -5.37
C SER A 62 46.57 -12.59 -4.47
N CYS A 63 45.66 -13.48 -4.87
CA CYS A 63 45.34 -14.69 -4.10
C CYS A 63 46.50 -15.69 -4.07
N GLN A 64 47.37 -15.69 -5.09
CA GLN A 64 48.47 -16.65 -5.23
C GLN A 64 49.71 -16.21 -4.45
N ASP A 65 50.15 -14.96 -4.63
CA ASP A 65 51.38 -14.45 -4.01
C ASP A 65 51.16 -14.02 -2.56
N GLU A 66 49.99 -13.47 -2.25
CA GLU A 66 49.66 -12.91 -0.95
C GLU A 66 48.57 -13.71 -0.22
N PHE A 67 48.54 -15.03 -0.39
CA PHE A 67 47.48 -15.92 0.14
C PHE A 67 47.18 -15.69 1.63
N ALA A 68 48.19 -15.51 2.47
CA ALA A 68 47.98 -15.24 3.90
C ALA A 68 47.23 -13.92 4.17
N LYS A 69 47.54 -12.85 3.44
CA LYS A 69 46.82 -11.57 3.51
C LYS A 69 45.41 -11.71 2.93
N TRP A 70 45.30 -12.40 1.80
CA TRP A 70 44.02 -12.69 1.14
C TRP A 70 43.06 -13.43 2.09
N VAL A 71 43.50 -14.53 2.71
CA VAL A 71 42.70 -15.32 3.67
C VAL A 71 42.22 -14.46 4.83
N LYS A 72 43.10 -13.60 5.38
CA LYS A 72 42.75 -12.73 6.50
C LYS A 72 41.67 -11.70 6.13
N VAL A 73 41.77 -11.09 4.95
CA VAL A 73 40.76 -10.14 4.45
C VAL A 73 39.46 -10.86 4.08
N ASN A 74 39.56 -12.04 3.46
CA ASN A 74 38.40 -12.84 3.09
C ASN A 74 37.59 -13.26 4.33
N ARG A 75 38.24 -13.74 5.40
CA ARG A 75 37.54 -14.06 6.67
C ARG A 75 36.82 -12.85 7.26
N ARG A 76 37.42 -11.66 7.19
CA ARG A 76 36.77 -10.40 7.62
C ARG A 76 35.58 -10.06 6.74
N LEU A 77 35.69 -10.22 5.42
CA LEU A 77 34.59 -10.01 4.48
C LEU A 77 33.43 -10.97 4.75
N THR A 78 33.69 -12.26 4.98
CA THR A 78 32.65 -13.23 5.32
C THR A 78 31.94 -12.85 6.62
N ALA A 79 32.69 -12.45 7.65
CA ALA A 79 32.11 -12.00 8.92
C ALA A 79 31.28 -10.70 8.77
N ALA A 80 31.74 -9.73 7.98
CA ALA A 80 31.02 -8.49 7.72
C ALA A 80 29.75 -8.73 6.89
N THR A 81 29.81 -9.63 5.91
CA THR A 81 28.65 -10.01 5.08
C THR A 81 27.57 -10.66 5.94
N ALA A 82 27.94 -11.57 6.84
CA ALA A 82 26.99 -12.19 7.77
C ALA A 82 26.26 -11.16 8.66
N LYS A 83 27.00 -10.16 9.19
CA LYS A 83 26.40 -9.06 9.96
C LYS A 83 25.44 -8.21 9.13
N TYR A 84 25.80 -7.92 7.87
CA TYR A 84 24.94 -7.17 6.96
C TYR A 84 23.65 -7.93 6.64
N GLU A 85 23.73 -9.24 6.37
CA GLU A 85 22.55 -10.08 6.10
C GLU A 85 21.62 -10.14 7.32
N GLU A 86 22.17 -10.29 8.52
CA GLU A 86 21.39 -10.26 9.76
C GLU A 86 20.69 -8.91 9.94
N ALA A 87 21.41 -7.79 9.78
CA ALA A 87 20.83 -6.45 9.90
C ALA A 87 19.77 -6.18 8.80
N SER A 88 20.05 -6.61 7.56
CA SER A 88 19.14 -6.45 6.43
C SER A 88 17.87 -7.29 6.59
N SER A 89 17.96 -8.50 7.13
CA SER A 89 16.79 -9.34 7.41
C SER A 89 15.90 -8.72 8.49
N LYS A 90 16.49 -8.16 9.55
CA LYS A 90 15.77 -7.39 10.57
C LYS A 90 15.07 -6.17 9.97
N GLY A 91 15.77 -5.36 9.17
CA GLY A 91 15.19 -4.21 8.49
C GLY A 91 14.04 -4.57 7.55
N SER A 92 14.19 -5.67 6.80
CA SER A 92 13.14 -6.16 5.89
C SER A 92 11.90 -6.65 6.64
N SER A 93 12.10 -7.34 7.78
CA SER A 93 11.01 -7.78 8.66
C SER A 93 10.22 -6.60 9.20
N VAL A 94 10.92 -5.60 9.73
CA VAL A 94 10.29 -4.40 10.31
C VAL A 94 9.55 -3.58 9.26
N GLN A 95 10.15 -3.41 8.07
CA GLN A 95 9.48 -2.77 6.95
C GLN A 95 8.22 -3.52 6.52
N SER A 96 8.26 -4.85 6.48
CA SER A 96 7.10 -5.70 6.15
C SER A 96 5.98 -5.52 7.17
N SER A 97 6.29 -5.63 8.47
CA SER A 97 5.33 -5.43 9.56
C SER A 97 4.70 -4.04 9.53
N THR A 98 5.49 -3.00 9.29
CA THR A 98 5.01 -1.62 9.14
C THR A 98 4.09 -1.47 7.93
N THR A 99 4.47 -2.07 6.79
CA THR A 99 3.65 -2.06 5.56
C THR A 99 2.31 -2.74 5.79
N LEU A 100 2.29 -3.87 6.51
CA LEU A 100 1.06 -4.56 6.88
C LEU A 100 0.17 -3.70 7.78
N MET A 101 0.74 -3.07 8.81
CA MET A 101 0.00 -2.20 9.72
C MET A 101 -0.61 -0.99 8.99
N ILE A 102 0.17 -0.30 8.15
CA ILE A 102 -0.31 0.84 7.36
C ILE A 102 -1.41 0.40 6.38
N ASN A 103 -1.24 -0.74 5.72
CA ASN A 103 -2.24 -1.28 4.80
C ASN A 103 -3.57 -1.58 5.54
N LEU A 104 -3.50 -2.17 6.73
CA LEU A 104 -4.68 -2.39 7.56
C LEU A 104 -5.35 -1.06 7.95
N VAL A 105 -4.58 -0.08 8.42
CA VAL A 105 -5.10 1.24 8.79
C VAL A 105 -5.79 1.93 7.60
N LEU A 106 -5.17 1.91 6.41
CA LEU A 106 -5.76 2.49 5.19
C LEU A 106 -7.07 1.80 4.80
N LYS A 107 -7.13 0.47 4.88
CA LYS A 107 -8.36 -0.29 4.61
C LYS A 107 -9.45 0.05 5.62
N VAL A 108 -9.14 0.08 6.91
CA VAL A 108 -10.09 0.43 7.97
C VAL A 108 -10.61 1.84 7.76
N LEU A 109 -9.73 2.81 7.50
CA LEU A 109 -10.11 4.20 7.24
C LEU A 109 -11.12 4.30 6.09
N LEU A 110 -10.86 3.62 4.97
CA LEU A 110 -11.77 3.63 3.82
C LEU A 110 -13.13 2.96 4.13
N VAL A 111 -13.14 1.88 4.90
CA VAL A 111 -14.38 1.25 5.35
C VAL A 111 -15.16 2.19 6.26
N VAL A 112 -14.50 2.86 7.20
CA VAL A 112 -15.11 3.84 8.10
C VAL A 112 -15.70 5.00 7.32
N VAL A 113 -15.00 5.54 6.32
CA VAL A 113 -15.53 6.60 5.45
C VAL A 113 -16.76 6.11 4.69
N ARG A 114 -16.74 4.92 4.09
CA ARG A 114 -17.91 4.35 3.39
C ARG A 114 -19.09 4.17 4.34
N MET A 115 -18.87 3.66 5.55
CA MET A 115 -19.91 3.50 6.57
C MET A 115 -20.46 4.85 7.03
N GLY A 116 -19.60 5.85 7.23
CA GLY A 116 -20.01 7.22 7.56
C GLY A 116 -20.95 7.82 6.50
N LEU A 117 -20.63 7.63 5.22
CA LEU A 117 -21.50 8.06 4.12
C LEU A 117 -22.88 7.37 4.18
N ILE A 118 -22.92 6.05 4.41
CA ILE A 118 -24.19 5.33 4.56
C ILE A 118 -25.02 5.91 5.71
N LEU A 119 -24.39 6.14 6.88
CA LEU A 119 -25.08 6.58 8.08
C LEU A 119 -25.63 8.01 7.94
N ILE A 120 -24.83 8.94 7.42
CA ILE A 120 -25.21 10.34 7.25
C ILE A 120 -26.35 10.48 6.23
N PHE A 121 -26.28 9.72 5.13
CA PHE A 121 -27.20 9.88 4.00
C PHE A 121 -28.32 8.85 3.95
N ARG A 122 -28.47 8.00 4.98
CA ARG A 122 -29.52 6.96 5.07
C ARG A 122 -30.94 7.48 4.86
N LYS A 123 -31.22 8.71 5.28
CA LYS A 123 -32.58 9.29 5.25
C LYS A 123 -32.86 10.15 4.01
N GLN A 124 -31.89 10.35 3.13
CA GLN A 124 -32.04 11.24 1.98
C GLN A 124 -32.47 10.47 0.73
N PRO A 125 -33.60 10.82 0.09
CA PRO A 125 -33.97 10.23 -1.20
C PRO A 125 -33.06 10.80 -2.30
N LEU A 126 -32.38 9.91 -3.04
CA LEU A 126 -31.44 10.29 -4.09
C LEU A 126 -32.12 10.51 -5.45
N PHE A 127 -32.87 9.49 -5.88
CA PHE A 127 -33.65 9.49 -7.10
C PHE A 127 -34.91 8.68 -6.87
N TYR A 128 -36.04 9.22 -7.32
CA TYR A 128 -37.27 8.46 -7.42
C TYR A 128 -37.22 7.63 -8.69
N ALA A 129 -37.20 6.31 -8.54
CA ALA A 129 -37.24 5.39 -9.66
C ALA A 129 -38.69 4.97 -9.88
N ASN A 130 -39.17 5.05 -11.12
CA ASN A 130 -40.51 4.56 -11.42
C ASN A 130 -40.52 3.03 -11.24
N ASN A 131 -41.46 2.52 -10.44
CA ASN A 131 -41.49 1.11 -10.02
C ASN A 131 -41.59 0.13 -11.21
N GLU A 132 -42.14 0.60 -12.33
CA GLU A 132 -42.32 -0.18 -13.56
C GLU A 132 -40.99 -0.60 -14.21
N TRP A 133 -39.93 0.21 -14.08
CA TRP A 133 -38.64 -0.10 -14.71
C TRP A 133 -37.82 -1.13 -13.93
N LEU A 134 -37.97 -1.17 -12.60
CA LEU A 134 -37.21 -2.04 -11.71
C LEU A 134 -37.94 -3.36 -11.36
N GLY A 135 -39.23 -3.47 -11.65
CA GLY A 135 -40.02 -4.67 -11.40
C GLY A 135 -39.96 -5.14 -9.94
N VAL A 136 -39.89 -6.46 -9.71
CA VAL A 136 -39.83 -7.07 -8.37
C VAL A 136 -38.61 -6.60 -7.54
N PHE A 137 -37.52 -6.24 -8.20
CA PHE A 137 -36.32 -5.70 -7.53
C PHE A 137 -36.53 -4.28 -6.98
N SER A 138 -37.56 -3.55 -7.43
CA SER A 138 -37.88 -2.24 -6.90
C SER A 138 -38.12 -2.28 -5.39
N TYR A 139 -38.77 -3.34 -4.89
CA TYR A 139 -39.06 -3.49 -3.46
C TYR A 139 -37.80 -3.61 -2.59
N PHE A 140 -36.75 -4.26 -3.11
CA PHE A 140 -35.49 -4.43 -2.39
C PHE A 140 -34.54 -3.24 -2.55
N MET A 141 -34.57 -2.58 -3.72
CA MET A 141 -33.61 -1.51 -4.05
C MET A 141 -34.13 -0.11 -3.73
N THR A 142 -35.42 0.05 -3.52
CA THR A 142 -36.04 1.34 -3.21
C THR A 142 -36.70 1.32 -1.84
N LYS A 143 -36.63 2.46 -1.14
CA LYS A 143 -37.39 2.72 0.07
C LYS A 143 -38.25 3.95 -0.18
N ASN A 144 -39.57 3.79 -0.10
CA ASN A 144 -40.55 4.83 -0.46
C ASN A 144 -40.40 5.33 -1.91
N GLY A 145 -40.04 4.44 -2.85
CA GLY A 145 -39.81 4.78 -4.26
C GLY A 145 -38.48 5.48 -4.56
N ALA A 146 -37.68 5.78 -3.53
CA ALA A 146 -36.34 6.34 -3.69
C ALA A 146 -35.27 5.25 -3.63
N VAL A 147 -34.30 5.28 -4.55
CA VAL A 147 -33.19 4.32 -4.58
C VAL A 147 -32.35 4.40 -3.30
N HIS A 148 -32.09 3.24 -2.69
CA HIS A 148 -31.29 3.15 -1.47
C HIS A 148 -29.84 3.57 -1.74
N ILE A 149 -29.25 4.36 -0.83
CA ILE A 149 -27.89 4.86 -1.01
C ILE A 149 -26.84 3.74 -1.21
N ILE A 150 -27.04 2.59 -0.57
CA ILE A 150 -26.15 1.42 -0.73
C ILE A 150 -26.12 0.98 -2.19
N VAL A 151 -27.29 0.89 -2.85
CA VAL A 151 -27.39 0.52 -4.27
C VAL A 151 -26.70 1.57 -5.14
N TRP A 152 -26.93 2.85 -4.87
CA TRP A 152 -26.28 3.94 -5.61
C TRP A 152 -24.75 3.89 -5.48
N MET A 153 -24.21 3.66 -4.27
CA MET A 153 -22.77 3.54 -4.06
C MET A 153 -22.18 2.31 -4.74
N LEU A 154 -22.89 1.18 -4.76
CA LEU A 154 -22.44 -0.01 -5.49
C LEU A 154 -22.32 0.27 -7.00
N ILE A 155 -23.32 0.95 -7.57
CA ILE A 155 -23.28 1.37 -8.98
C ILE A 155 -22.10 2.31 -9.22
N CYS A 156 -21.96 3.36 -8.40
CA CYS A 156 -20.86 4.33 -8.50
C CYS A 156 -19.48 3.65 -8.40
N SER A 157 -19.31 2.71 -7.47
CA SER A 157 -18.07 1.96 -7.29
C SER A 157 -17.74 1.12 -8.53
N ASN A 158 -18.72 0.40 -9.08
CA ASN A 158 -18.52 -0.40 -10.29
C ASN A 158 -18.15 0.46 -11.51
N ILE A 159 -18.85 1.59 -11.69
CA ILE A 159 -18.56 2.53 -12.78
C ILE A 159 -17.14 3.11 -12.60
N SER A 160 -16.80 3.55 -11.39
CA SER A 160 -15.47 4.10 -11.09
C SER A 160 -14.36 3.10 -11.40
N LYS A 161 -14.51 1.83 -10.98
CA LYS A 161 -13.55 0.76 -11.28
C LYS A 161 -13.37 0.52 -12.79
N ARG A 162 -14.48 0.54 -13.55
CA ARG A 162 -14.44 0.39 -15.01
C ARG A 162 -13.71 1.56 -15.67
N ILE A 163 -13.98 2.80 -15.25
CA ILE A 163 -13.30 4.00 -15.74
C ILE A 163 -11.80 3.91 -15.47
N LEU A 164 -11.40 3.61 -14.23
CA LEU A 164 -9.99 3.50 -13.84
C LEU A 164 -9.25 2.41 -14.62
N THR A 165 -9.92 1.27 -14.85
CA THR A 165 -9.36 0.18 -15.65
C THR A 165 -9.19 0.58 -17.12
N ALA A 166 -10.16 1.31 -17.69
CA ALA A 166 -10.07 1.83 -19.04
C ALA A 166 -8.91 2.84 -19.19
N ILE A 167 -8.69 3.70 -18.20
CA ILE A 167 -7.57 4.65 -18.19
C ILE A 167 -6.22 3.92 -18.18
N LYS A 168 -6.07 2.86 -17.40
CA LYS A 168 -4.79 2.11 -17.30
C LYS A 168 -4.45 1.30 -18.57
N LYS A 169 -5.46 0.91 -19.36
CA LYS A 169 -5.25 0.12 -20.58
C LYS A 169 -4.80 0.97 -21.77
N LYS A 170 -4.98 2.29 -21.69
CA LYS A 170 -4.54 3.27 -22.68
C LYS A 170 -3.13 3.76 -22.37
#